data_AF-C0BAU9-F1
#
_entry.id   AF-C0BAU9-F1
#
_cell.length_a   1.000
_cell.length_b   1.000
_cell.length_c   1.000
_cell.angle_alpha   90.00
_cell.angle_beta   90.00
_cell.angle_gamma   90.00
#
_symmetry.space_group_name_H-M   'P 1'
#
loop_
_entity.id
_entity.type
_entity.pdbx_description
1 polymer ?
#
loop_
_entity_poly.entity_id
_entity_poly.type
_entity_poly.pdbx_seq_one_letter_code
_entity_poly.pdbx_strand_id
1 'polypeptide(L)' 'MTKVITYGTYDLLHYGHIRLLERAKALGDYLIVGVTSDDFDKTRGKNKCTAVPNGTY' A
#
# COMPACT_ATOMS: atom_id res chain seq x y z
N MET A 1 7.14 -20.26 16.85
CA MET A 1 6.43 -18.99 16.61
C MET A 1 6.91 -18.40 15.30
N THR A 2 6.11 -18.57 14.26
CA THR A 2 6.41 -18.15 12.89
C THR A 2 5.88 -16.73 12.67
N LYS A 3 6.75 -15.82 12.22
CA LYS A 3 6.39 -14.44 11.91
C LYS A 3 6.29 -14.28 10.40
N VAL A 4 5.20 -13.68 9.94
CA VAL A 4 4.92 -13.34 8.54
C VAL A 4 4.98 -11.83 8.39
N ILE A 5 5.58 -11.33 7.31
CA ILE A 5 5.65 -9.90 7.03
C ILE A 5 5.09 -9.59 5.64
N THR A 6 4.33 -8.51 5.55
CA THR A 6 3.82 -7.96 4.28
C THR A 6 3.98 -6.44 4.28
N TYR A 7 4.22 -5.87 3.10
CA TYR A 7 4.37 -4.44 2.91
C TYR A 7 3.34 -3.93 1.89
N GLY A 8 2.81 -2.74 2.11
CA GLY A 8 1.87 -2.12 1.18
C GLY A 8 1.46 -0.71 1.59
N THR A 9 0.82 0.00 0.67
CA THR A 9 0.30 1.36 0.94
C THR A 9 -1.04 1.33 1.65
N TYR A 10 -1.90 0.33 1.35
CA TYR A 10 -3.19 0.11 2.01
C TYR A 10 -4.08 1.38 2.12
N ASP A 11 -4.03 2.26 1.12
CA ASP A 11 -4.70 3.57 1.10
C ASP A 11 -6.23 3.45 1.32
N LEU A 12 -6.97 2.97 0.31
CA LEU A 12 -8.37 2.61 0.47
C LEU A 12 -8.49 1.12 0.80
N LEU A 13 -8.82 0.81 2.05
CA LEU A 13 -9.06 -0.57 2.46
C LEU A 13 -10.32 -1.12 1.78
N HIS A 14 -10.16 -2.26 1.11
CA HIS A 14 -11.23 -2.96 0.41
C HIS A 14 -11.02 -4.46 0.53
N TYR A 15 -12.03 -5.25 0.13
CA TYR A 15 -12.07 -6.69 0.32
C TYR A 15 -10.81 -7.43 -0.17
N GLY A 16 -10.19 -6.96 -1.25
CA GLY A 16 -8.90 -7.50 -1.73
C GLY A 16 -7.77 -7.44 -0.70
N HIS A 17 -7.64 -6.35 0.06
CA HIS A 17 -6.64 -6.21 1.12
C HIS A 17 -6.93 -7.15 2.29
N ILE A 18 -8.20 -7.28 2.69
CA ILE A 18 -8.59 -8.22 3.75
C ILE A 18 -8.23 -9.64 3.37
N ARG A 19 -8.59 -10.08 2.17
CA ARG A 19 -8.28 -11.44 1.69
C ARG A 19 -6.77 -11.71 1.60
N LEU A 20 -5.98 -10.68 1.29
CA LEU A 20 -4.51 -10.77 1.31
C LEU A 20 -3.98 -10.94 2.74
N LEU A 21 -4.47 -10.15 3.70
CA LEU A 21 -4.06 -10.23 5.10
C LEU A 21 -4.50 -11.55 5.76
N GLU A 22 -5.69 -12.06 5.45
CA GLU A 22 -6.17 -13.37 5.91
C GLU A 22 -5.26 -14.50 5.46
N ARG A 23 -4.90 -14.51 4.17
CA ARG A 23 -3.96 -15.50 3.61
C ARG A 23 -2.57 -15.36 4.23
N ALA A 24 -2.09 -14.13 4.44
CA ALA A 24 -0.81 -13.90 5.07
C ALA A 24 -0.79 -14.37 6.53
N LYS A 25 -1.88 -14.14 7.28
CA LYS A 25 -2.03 -14.61 8.66
C LYS A 25 -2.11 -16.14 8.74
N ALA A 26 -2.71 -16.81 7.75
CA ALA A 26 -2.77 -18.27 7.72
C ALA A 26 -1.40 -18.96 7.60
N LEU A 27 -0.34 -18.23 7.19
CA LEU A 27 1.01 -18.75 7.02
C LEU A 27 1.86 -18.71 8.31
N GLY A 28 1.36 -18.16 9.41
CA GLY A 28 2.12 -18.12 10.66
C GLY A 28 1.35 -17.61 11.88
N ASP A 29 2.04 -17.56 13.00
CA ASP A 29 1.43 -17.22 14.30
C ASP A 29 1.28 -15.70 14.47
N TYR A 30 2.11 -14.90 13.79
CA TYR A 30 2.16 -13.45 13.94
C TYR A 30 2.33 -12.76 12.59
N LEU A 31 1.51 -11.76 12.29
CA LEU A 31 1.53 -11.00 11.04
C LEU A 31 1.99 -9.56 11.32
N ILE A 32 3.05 -9.14 10.63
CA ILE A 32 3.61 -7.78 10.65
C ILE A 32 3.24 -7.11 9.33
N VAL A 33 2.60 -5.94 9.41
CA VAL A 33 2.18 -5.17 8.23
C VAL A 33 2.97 -3.86 8.21
N GLY A 34 3.86 -3.72 7.22
CA GLY A 34 4.55 -2.47 6.96
C GLY A 34 3.71 -1.57 6.06
N VAL A 35 3.18 -0.49 6.62
CA VAL A 35 2.44 0.53 5.87
C VAL A 35 3.42 1.57 5.34
N THR A 36 3.42 1.83 4.03
CA THR A 36 4.27 2.86 3.44
C THR A 36 3.70 4.24 3.77
N SER A 37 4.50 5.09 4.41
CA SER A 37 4.14 6.50 4.66
C SER A 37 4.09 7.32 3.36
N ASP A 38 3.26 8.36 3.34
CA ASP A 38 3.12 9.27 2.20
C ASP A 38 4.45 9.88 1.73
N ASP A 39 5.39 10.13 2.63
CA ASP A 39 6.71 10.66 2.29
C ASP A 39 7.55 9.67 1.46
N PHE A 40 7.30 8.37 1.61
CA PHE A 40 7.91 7.35 0.76
C PHE A 40 7.29 7.30 -0.64
N ASP A 41 6.00 7.64 -0.78
CA ASP A 41 5.34 7.68 -2.10
C ASP A 41 5.71 8.97 -2.86
N LYS A 42 5.85 10.11 -2.17
CA LYS A 42 6.32 11.40 -2.74
C LYS A 42 7.71 11.30 -3.37
N THR A 43 8.59 10.48 -2.80
CA THR A 43 9.97 10.31 -3.27
C THR A 43 10.09 9.33 -4.45
N ARG A 44 9.13 8.41 -4.64
CA ARG A 44 9.13 7.46 -5.78
C ARG A 44 8.51 8.02 -7.06
N GLY A 45 8.02 9.26 -7.07
CA GLY A 45 7.61 9.94 -8.29
C GLY A 45 6.44 9.26 -9.00
N LYS A 46 5.51 8.62 -8.27
CA LYS A 46 4.23 8.21 -8.85
C LYS A 46 3.44 9.46 -9.18
N ASN A 47 3.61 9.90 -10.42
CA ASN A 47 2.68 10.69 -11.21
C ASN A 47 1.86 11.66 -10.36
N LYS A 48 2.44 12.83 -10.03
CA LYS A 48 1.59 14.00 -10.13
C LYS A 48 1.07 13.96 -11.56
N CYS A 49 -0.21 13.60 -11.75
CA CYS A 49 -0.96 14.14 -12.85
C CYS A 49 -0.79 15.65 -12.68
N THR A 50 0.25 16.22 -13.29
CA THR A 50 0.42 17.65 -13.39
C THR A 50 -0.83 18.06 -14.13
N ALA A 51 -1.78 18.64 -13.40
CA ALA A 51 -2.87 19.36 -14.02
C ALA A 51 -2.23 20.20 -15.11
N VAL A 52 -2.60 19.92 -16.36
CA VAL A 52 -2.15 20.69 -17.51
C VAL A 52 -2.40 22.15 -17.11
N PRO A 53 -1.38 23.04 -17.11
CA PRO A 53 -1.61 24.42 -16.74
C PRO A 53 -2.73 24.95 -17.62
N ASN A 54 -3.77 25.45 -16.96
CA ASN A 54 -5.04 25.88 -17.54
C ASN A 54 -4.92 26.38 -18.99
N GLY A 55 -5.51 25.61 -19.92
CA GLY A 55 -6.11 26.10 -21.15
C GLY A 55 -5.21 26.80 -22.16
N THR A 56 -4.66 26.05 -23.11
CA THR A 56 -4.54 26.46 -24.51
C THR A 56 -4.68 25.22 -25.40
N TYR A 57 -5.88 25.01 -25.95
CA TYR A 57 -6.06 24.31 -27.22
C TYR A 57 -5.97 25.34 -28.34
#